data_AF-A0AAV7KKD0-F1
#
_entry.id   AF-A0AAV7KKD0-F1
#
_cell.length_a   1.000
_cell.length_b   1.000
_cell.length_c   1.000
_cell.angle_alpha   90.00
_cell.angle_beta   90.00
_cell.angle_gamma   90.00
#
_symmetry.space_group_name_H-M   'P 1'
#
loop_
_entity.id
_entity.type
_entity.pdbx_description
1 polymer ?
#
loop_
_entity_poly.entity_id
_entity_poly.type
_entity_poly.pdbx_seq_one_letter_code
_entity_poly.pdbx_strand_id
1 'polypeptide(L)'
;MATQNIVAPDLKPRLVYHFMEGEGKYGGYKRDLLSRELTKEEVKMFSCLECGGLLRESHVTSEGIQKCKPCTDVNNRNTIPFTVTDNAIEGLDSICPLKTRGCEWEGKISEVSYHLDMCQYVLLDCEWSCGVVMERANIETHSRVCEEVMIECERNCGVGMLRKRDMKIHTINSCPFAVVPCVYAKYGCEAMVERKALKTHVNDKSIDHLEMLRSENEMDKDKIFELEAKTNEMNAVMNRLKNDVVKLKEENQILRIAGYYDLSKDVLMKMIVSSYKGDYVLVFDSVSKKIEDCEKHDRDYAMKGPPFYVGLYKFHAMVVFNDKNANFIGVYLYLMRGDSDDKVPWPLKGMYSFTLLGSRSQSDNYVMILNTSELPERRHIFQRPVNTRNDGYGIPTFMKHSEVVDEKYCKNDSIYIEFKVECTAEPVEF
;
A
#
# COMPACT_ATOMS: atom_id res chain seq x y z
N MET A 1 -1.29 25.22 45.24
CA MET A 1 -1.27 23.74 45.10
C MET A 1 -2.43 23.22 45.93
N ALA A 2 -3.59 23.00 45.30
CA ALA A 2 -4.74 22.42 45.98
C ALA A 2 -4.50 20.91 46.08
N THR A 3 -4.41 20.40 47.31
CA THR A 3 -4.41 18.97 47.62
C THR A 3 -5.71 18.38 47.09
N GLN A 4 -5.64 17.61 46.00
CA GLN A 4 -6.79 16.84 45.52
C GLN A 4 -7.16 15.84 46.63
N ASN A 5 -8.39 15.95 47.14
CA ASN A 5 -8.92 15.01 48.12
C ASN A 5 -9.21 13.68 47.43
N ILE A 6 -8.16 12.89 47.25
CA ILE A 6 -8.27 11.48 46.92
C ILE A 6 -8.76 10.81 48.20
N VAL A 7 -10.06 10.48 48.26
CA VAL A 7 -10.58 9.65 49.35
C VAL A 7 -9.88 8.29 49.22
N ALA A 8 -9.03 7.95 50.18
CA ALA A 8 -8.39 6.64 50.26
C ALA A 8 -9.47 5.58 50.54
N PRO A 9 -9.75 4.65 49.60
CA PRO A 9 -10.70 3.60 49.85
C PRO A 9 -10.06 2.46 50.63
N ASP A 10 -10.91 1.73 51.32
CA ASP A 10 -10.58 0.57 52.13
C ASP A 10 -10.15 -0.56 51.18
N LEU A 11 -8.86 -0.57 50.80
CA LEU A 11 -8.21 -1.58 49.98
C LEU A 11 -8.48 -2.95 50.59
N LYS A 12 -9.54 -3.65 50.15
CA LYS A 12 -9.63 -5.08 50.40
C LYS A 12 -8.50 -5.71 49.62
N PRO A 13 -7.51 -6.28 50.29
CA PRO A 13 -6.46 -6.94 49.56
C PRO A 13 -7.13 -7.98 48.68
N ARG A 14 -6.87 -7.96 47.38
CA ARG A 14 -6.80 -9.24 46.67
C ARG A 14 -5.50 -9.86 47.11
N LEU A 15 -5.47 -10.22 48.40
CA LEU A 15 -4.58 -11.22 48.91
C LEU A 15 -4.94 -12.44 48.07
N VAL A 16 -4.22 -12.61 46.97
CA VAL A 16 -3.90 -13.92 46.47
C VAL A 16 -3.04 -14.57 47.56
N TYR A 17 -3.65 -14.81 48.71
CA TYR A 17 -3.54 -16.12 49.28
C TYR A 17 -3.94 -17.06 48.15
N HIS A 18 -2.98 -17.57 47.39
CA HIS A 18 -3.11 -18.93 46.88
C HIS A 18 -3.09 -19.88 48.10
N PHE A 19 -4.06 -19.72 49.00
CA PHE A 19 -4.67 -20.85 49.67
C PHE A 19 -5.71 -21.35 48.67
N MET A 20 -5.23 -22.19 47.74
CA MET A 20 -5.96 -22.91 46.69
C MET A 20 -6.16 -22.15 45.38
N GLU A 21 -5.33 -22.49 44.38
CA GLU A 21 -5.88 -22.72 43.05
C GLU A 21 -5.75 -24.22 42.74
N GLY A 22 -6.88 -24.87 42.87
CA GLY A 22 -7.10 -26.29 42.75
C GLY A 22 -8.39 -26.58 43.51
N GLU A 23 -9.48 -26.80 42.77
CA GLU A 23 -10.77 -27.19 43.33
C GLU A 23 -10.60 -28.45 44.19
N GLY A 24 -10.46 -28.24 45.49
CA GLY A 24 -10.23 -29.29 46.45
C GLY A 24 -9.56 -28.69 47.68
N LYS A 25 -10.23 -28.75 48.83
CA LYS A 25 -9.62 -28.45 50.12
C LYS A 25 -8.35 -29.29 50.21
N TYR A 26 -7.14 -28.72 50.28
CA TYR A 26 -5.87 -29.43 50.57
C TYR A 26 -5.04 -28.69 51.65
N GLY A 27 -5.15 -29.18 52.89
CA GLY A 27 -4.25 -29.09 54.06
C GLY A 27 -3.19 -27.99 54.24
N GLY A 28 -3.54 -26.89 54.94
CA GLY A 28 -2.64 -26.16 55.85
C GLY A 28 -1.59 -25.20 55.24
N TYR A 29 -0.75 -24.60 56.11
CA TYR A 29 0.29 -23.62 55.74
C TYR A 29 1.39 -24.29 54.87
N LYS A 30 2.10 -23.51 54.04
CA LYS A 30 3.25 -24.05 53.28
C LYS A 30 4.53 -24.05 54.13
N ARG A 31 5.42 -25.03 53.92
CA ARG A 31 6.72 -25.14 54.62
C ARG A 31 7.73 -24.05 54.23
N ASP A 32 7.59 -23.47 53.04
CA ASP A 32 8.44 -22.39 52.54
C ASP A 32 8.28 -21.07 53.31
N LEU A 33 7.26 -20.98 54.17
CA LEU A 33 7.03 -19.85 55.07
C LEU A 33 7.93 -19.86 56.29
N LEU A 34 8.71 -20.91 56.55
CA LEU A 34 9.52 -21.00 57.75
C LEU A 34 10.85 -20.25 57.59
N SER A 35 11.26 -19.55 58.65
CA SER A 35 12.57 -18.86 58.68
C SER A 35 13.75 -19.83 58.84
N ARG A 36 13.48 -21.07 59.24
CA ARG A 36 14.45 -22.14 59.48
C ARG A 36 13.92 -23.49 59.02
N GLU A 37 14.84 -24.44 58.82
CA GLU A 37 14.47 -25.83 58.65
C GLU A 37 13.91 -26.42 59.97
N LEU A 38 12.92 -27.29 59.84
CA LEU A 38 12.36 -28.05 60.97
C LEU A 38 13.26 -29.24 61.30
N THR A 39 13.33 -29.61 62.58
CA THR A 39 13.99 -30.85 63.00
C THR A 39 13.25 -32.08 62.47
N LYS A 40 13.88 -33.25 62.45
CA LYS A 40 13.23 -34.49 61.99
C LYS A 40 11.97 -34.81 62.80
N GLU A 41 11.96 -34.48 64.09
CA GLU A 41 10.83 -34.64 65.00
C GLU A 41 9.73 -33.62 64.70
N GLU A 42 10.08 -32.35 64.46
CA GLU A 42 9.13 -31.30 64.07
C GLU A 42 8.52 -31.56 62.70
N VAL A 43 9.29 -32.05 61.73
CA VAL A 43 8.79 -32.45 60.40
C VAL A 43 7.76 -33.57 60.52
N LYS A 44 8.02 -34.56 61.38
CA LYS A 44 7.10 -35.68 61.64
C LYS A 44 5.85 -35.27 62.42
N MET A 45 5.90 -34.18 63.16
CA MET A 45 4.84 -33.72 64.05
C MET A 45 3.95 -32.62 63.44
N PHE A 46 4.53 -31.76 62.61
CA PHE A 46 3.86 -30.57 62.08
C PHE A 46 3.59 -30.63 60.59
N SER A 47 3.99 -31.68 59.87
CA SER A 47 3.84 -31.72 58.42
C SER A 47 3.15 -32.97 57.89
N CYS A 48 2.42 -32.81 56.80
CA CYS A 48 1.87 -33.90 56.01
C CYS A 48 3.02 -34.68 55.39
N LEU A 49 3.11 -35.98 55.66
CA LEU A 49 4.13 -36.84 55.06
C LEU A 49 3.89 -37.12 53.57
N GLU A 50 2.73 -36.72 53.04
CA GLU A 50 2.37 -36.91 51.63
C GLU A 50 2.59 -35.63 50.80
N CYS A 51 1.95 -34.52 51.16
CA CYS A 51 2.10 -33.26 50.41
C CYS A 51 3.20 -32.34 50.94
N GLY A 52 3.78 -32.64 52.11
CA GLY A 52 4.80 -31.81 52.73
C GLY A 52 4.29 -30.48 53.29
N GLY A 53 2.98 -30.20 53.31
CA GLY A 53 2.41 -28.99 53.91
C GLY A 53 2.41 -29.04 55.45
N LEU A 54 2.43 -27.89 56.12
CA LEU A 54 2.29 -27.78 57.58
C LEU A 54 0.82 -27.99 57.99
N LEU A 55 0.58 -28.89 58.93
CA LEU A 55 -0.76 -29.38 59.29
C LEU A 55 -1.42 -28.54 60.39
N ARG A 56 -2.38 -27.67 60.06
CA ARG A 56 -3.25 -27.06 61.08
C ARG A 56 -4.04 -28.13 61.86
N GLU A 57 -4.72 -28.99 61.11
CA GLU A 57 -5.40 -30.18 61.65
C GLU A 57 -4.76 -31.44 61.08
N SER A 58 -4.32 -32.34 61.96
CA SER A 58 -3.69 -33.59 61.56
C SER A 58 -4.63 -34.79 61.69
N HIS A 59 -4.56 -35.67 60.70
CA HIS A 59 -5.25 -36.96 60.72
C HIS A 59 -4.19 -38.05 60.72
N VAL A 60 -4.27 -38.96 61.67
CA VAL A 60 -3.32 -40.08 61.80
C VAL A 60 -4.01 -41.34 61.28
N THR A 61 -3.38 -42.01 60.32
CA THR A 61 -3.87 -43.30 59.80
C THR A 61 -3.66 -44.40 60.85
N SER A 62 -4.30 -45.57 60.67
CA SER A 62 -4.09 -46.75 61.53
C SER A 62 -2.63 -47.23 61.60
N GLU A 63 -1.79 -46.80 60.66
CA GLU A 63 -0.35 -47.10 60.59
C GLU A 63 0.52 -46.02 61.25
N GLY A 64 -0.09 -45.01 61.88
CA GLY A 64 0.63 -43.92 62.56
C GLY A 64 1.15 -42.82 61.63
N ILE A 65 0.72 -42.78 60.37
CA ILE A 65 1.17 -41.79 59.37
C ILE A 65 0.34 -40.52 59.51
N GLN A 66 1.02 -39.38 59.70
CA GLN A 66 0.39 -38.07 59.80
C GLN A 66 0.14 -37.46 58.42
N LYS A 67 -1.13 -37.14 58.13
CA LYS A 67 -1.57 -36.60 56.84
C LYS A 67 -2.57 -35.45 57.04
N CYS A 68 -2.68 -34.58 56.05
CA CYS A 68 -3.73 -33.57 56.03
C CYS A 68 -5.06 -34.22 55.65
N LYS A 69 -6.17 -33.64 56.11
CA LYS A 69 -7.54 -34.08 55.79
C LYS A 69 -7.76 -34.47 54.30
N PRO A 70 -7.09 -33.81 53.35
CA PRO A 70 -7.29 -34.13 51.94
C PRO A 70 -6.29 -35.13 51.33
N CYS A 71 -5.14 -35.32 51.97
CA CYS A 71 -4.24 -36.46 51.70
C CYS A 71 -4.68 -37.73 52.46
N THR A 72 -5.65 -37.62 53.38
CA THR A 72 -6.32 -38.77 53.98
C THR A 72 -7.56 -39.16 53.21
N ASP A 73 -7.73 -40.46 52.97
CA ASP A 73 -8.93 -41.01 52.35
C ASP A 73 -10.11 -40.97 53.33
N VAL A 74 -11.02 -40.01 53.12
CA VAL A 74 -12.11 -39.64 54.07
C VAL A 74 -13.16 -40.74 54.25
N ASN A 75 -13.10 -41.83 53.47
CA ASN A 75 -14.03 -42.95 53.51
C ASN A 75 -13.60 -44.10 54.45
N ASN A 76 -12.43 -44.02 55.09
CA ASN A 76 -11.96 -45.08 55.99
C ASN A 76 -12.28 -44.75 57.46
N ARG A 77 -13.15 -45.55 58.10
CA ARG A 77 -13.69 -45.36 59.47
C ARG A 77 -12.65 -45.50 60.61
N ASN A 78 -11.35 -45.56 60.28
CA ASN A 78 -10.25 -45.78 61.22
C ASN A 78 -9.23 -44.63 61.23
N THR A 79 -9.68 -43.38 61.18
CA THR A 79 -8.82 -42.20 61.40
C THR A 79 -9.25 -41.45 62.64
N ILE A 80 -8.30 -41.17 63.53
CA ILE A 80 -8.54 -40.41 64.75
C ILE A 80 -8.14 -38.95 64.46
N PRO A 81 -9.05 -37.97 64.59
CA PRO A 81 -8.68 -36.56 64.54
C PRO A 81 -7.72 -36.30 65.69
N PHE A 82 -6.50 -35.89 65.38
CA PHE A 82 -5.53 -35.51 66.40
C PHE A 82 -5.50 -33.99 66.48
N THR A 83 -6.32 -33.44 67.38
CA THR A 83 -6.40 -32.00 67.70
C THR A 83 -5.35 -31.65 68.75
N VAL A 84 -4.09 -31.76 68.37
CA VAL A 84 -3.03 -31.01 69.02
C VAL A 84 -2.26 -30.37 67.88
N THR A 85 -2.10 -29.04 67.90
CA THR A 85 -1.00 -28.25 67.31
C THR A 85 -1.39 -26.94 66.60
N ASP A 86 -2.64 -26.47 66.62
CA ASP A 86 -2.93 -25.10 66.13
C ASP A 86 -2.04 -24.06 66.85
N ASN A 87 -2.03 -24.07 68.19
CA ASN A 87 -1.18 -23.15 68.99
C ASN A 87 0.33 -23.37 68.81
N ALA A 88 0.77 -24.59 68.50
CA ALA A 88 2.20 -24.92 68.41
C ALA A 88 2.79 -24.51 67.06
N ILE A 89 2.03 -24.71 65.98
CA ILE A 89 2.41 -24.27 64.63
C ILE A 89 2.28 -22.75 64.52
N GLU A 90 1.25 -22.16 65.11
CA GLU A 90 1.10 -20.70 65.20
C GLU A 90 2.30 -20.02 65.88
N GLY A 91 2.98 -20.72 66.79
CA GLY A 91 4.20 -20.25 67.45
C GLY A 91 5.53 -20.52 66.73
N LEU A 92 5.52 -21.15 65.54
CA LEU A 92 6.73 -21.36 64.74
C LEU A 92 7.20 -20.06 64.09
N ASP A 93 8.53 -19.93 63.94
CA ASP A 93 9.14 -18.78 63.27
C ASP A 93 8.90 -18.86 61.76
N SER A 94 8.46 -17.74 61.20
CA SER A 94 8.02 -17.59 59.83
C SER A 94 8.62 -16.34 59.19
N ILE A 95 8.80 -16.40 57.87
CA ILE A 95 9.17 -15.29 57.01
C ILE A 95 7.99 -14.90 56.13
N CYS A 96 8.02 -13.69 55.59
CA CYS A 96 7.03 -13.25 54.62
C CYS A 96 7.06 -14.12 53.34
N PRO A 97 5.91 -14.57 52.80
CA PRO A 97 5.86 -15.28 51.51
C PRO A 97 6.44 -14.46 50.34
N LEU A 98 6.54 -13.14 50.51
CA LEU A 98 7.08 -12.20 49.53
C LEU A 98 8.55 -11.84 49.80
N LYS A 99 9.28 -12.68 50.56
CA LYS A 99 10.73 -12.50 50.80
C LYS A 99 11.54 -12.45 49.50
N THR A 100 11.13 -13.22 48.48
CA THR A 100 11.73 -13.18 47.14
C THR A 100 11.51 -11.85 46.40
N ARG A 101 10.54 -11.04 46.83
CA ARG A 101 10.31 -9.67 46.34
C ARG A 101 10.95 -8.59 47.22
N GLY A 102 11.69 -8.97 48.26
CA GLY A 102 12.40 -8.03 49.13
C GLY A 102 11.72 -7.74 50.47
N CYS A 103 10.66 -8.46 50.83
CA CYS A 103 10.10 -8.32 52.18
C CYS A 103 10.98 -9.03 53.22
N GLU A 104 11.55 -8.26 54.15
CA GLU A 104 12.42 -8.78 55.22
C GLU A 104 11.66 -9.15 56.50
N TRP A 105 10.33 -9.18 56.49
CA TRP A 105 9.57 -9.49 57.69
C TRP A 105 9.78 -10.94 58.14
N GLU A 106 10.06 -11.08 59.44
CA GLU A 106 10.16 -12.34 60.16
C GLU A 106 9.33 -12.21 61.45
N GLY A 107 8.63 -13.28 61.83
CA GLY A 107 7.72 -13.27 62.97
C GLY A 107 7.14 -14.66 63.23
N LYS A 108 6.00 -14.74 63.89
CA LYS A 108 5.31 -16.03 64.10
C LYS A 108 4.34 -16.34 62.97
N ILE A 109 4.07 -17.62 62.71
CA ILE A 109 3.07 -18.03 61.70
C ILE A 109 1.71 -17.37 61.96
N SER A 110 1.30 -17.20 63.21
CA SER A 110 0.06 -16.50 63.59
C SER A 110 0.02 -15.03 63.16
N GLU A 111 1.17 -14.37 63.03
CA GLU A 111 1.30 -12.95 62.71
C GLU A 111 1.36 -12.68 61.20
N VAL A 112 1.57 -13.71 60.38
CA VAL A 112 1.70 -13.59 58.91
C VAL A 112 0.50 -12.89 58.30
N SER A 113 -0.72 -13.23 58.76
CA SER A 113 -1.94 -12.61 58.24
C SER A 113 -1.97 -11.10 58.48
N TYR A 114 -1.69 -10.70 59.72
CA TYR A 114 -1.66 -9.29 60.11
C TYR A 114 -0.53 -8.53 59.42
N HIS A 115 0.63 -9.17 59.23
CA HIS A 115 1.71 -8.60 58.44
C HIS A 115 1.28 -8.34 56.99
N LEU A 116 0.64 -9.31 56.33
CA LEU A 116 0.24 -9.20 54.92
C LEU A 116 -0.77 -8.07 54.66
N ASP A 117 -1.61 -7.74 55.64
CA ASP A 117 -2.51 -6.58 55.57
C ASP A 117 -1.76 -5.25 55.44
N MET A 118 -0.54 -5.14 55.97
CA MET A 118 0.30 -3.93 55.94
C MET A 118 1.56 -4.07 55.08
N CYS A 119 1.79 -5.26 54.52
CA CYS A 119 2.99 -5.56 53.73
C CYS A 119 3.05 -4.67 52.48
N GLN A 120 4.18 -4.00 52.28
CA GLN A 120 4.38 -3.06 51.17
C GLN A 120 4.55 -3.76 49.81
N TYR A 121 4.93 -5.03 49.82
CA TYR A 121 5.21 -5.84 48.62
C TYR A 121 4.00 -6.65 48.14
N VAL A 122 2.88 -6.61 48.86
CA VAL A 122 1.65 -7.33 48.45
C VAL A 122 1.12 -6.74 47.15
N LEU A 123 0.76 -7.61 46.21
CA LEU A 123 0.18 -7.20 44.93
C LEU A 123 -1.32 -6.97 45.07
N LEU A 124 -1.78 -5.84 44.54
CA LEU A 124 -3.16 -5.38 44.62
C LEU A 124 -3.61 -4.96 43.22
N ASP A 125 -4.87 -5.27 42.89
CA ASP A 125 -5.54 -4.73 41.71
C ASP A 125 -5.86 -3.25 41.92
N CYS A 126 -5.83 -2.47 40.85
CA CYS A 126 -6.31 -1.10 40.88
C CYS A 126 -7.80 -1.03 41.26
N GLU A 127 -8.14 -0.22 42.26
CA GLU A 127 -9.51 -0.05 42.77
C GLU A 127 -10.48 0.52 41.72
N TRP A 128 -9.97 1.34 40.81
CA TRP A 128 -10.75 1.89 39.69
C TRP A 128 -10.85 0.93 38.50
N SER A 129 -10.45 -0.33 38.68
CA SER A 129 -10.56 -1.39 37.68
C SER A 129 -9.88 -1.05 36.34
N CYS A 130 -8.72 -0.37 36.42
CA CYS A 130 -7.93 -0.04 35.22
C CYS A 130 -7.19 -1.26 34.64
N GLY A 131 -7.20 -2.41 35.33
CA GLY A 131 -6.57 -3.67 34.93
C GLY A 131 -5.11 -3.83 35.33
N VAL A 132 -4.50 -2.84 36.01
CA VAL A 132 -3.13 -2.91 36.51
C VAL A 132 -3.08 -3.61 37.88
N VAL A 133 -2.11 -4.50 38.05
CA VAL A 133 -1.75 -5.16 39.32
C VAL A 133 -0.40 -4.64 39.78
N MET A 134 -0.28 -4.25 41.06
CA MET A 134 0.95 -3.64 41.57
C MET A 134 1.15 -3.78 43.07
N GLU A 135 2.39 -3.57 43.53
CA GLU A 135 2.73 -3.59 44.95
C GLU A 135 2.03 -2.46 45.71
N ARG A 136 1.64 -2.70 46.96
CA ARG A 136 1.02 -1.69 47.85
C ARG A 136 1.83 -0.39 47.91
N ALA A 137 3.17 -0.48 47.96
CA ALA A 137 4.07 0.68 47.94
C ALA A 137 3.86 1.60 46.72
N ASN A 138 3.37 1.05 45.61
CA ASN A 138 3.22 1.75 44.33
C ASN A 138 1.78 2.23 44.07
N ILE A 139 0.84 2.05 45.01
CA ILE A 139 -0.55 2.48 44.83
C ILE A 139 -0.66 4.01 44.75
N GLU A 140 0.11 4.73 45.57
CA GLU A 140 0.07 6.20 45.58
C GLU A 140 0.65 6.77 44.28
N THR A 141 1.72 6.17 43.75
CA THR A 141 2.30 6.60 42.47
C THR A 141 1.38 6.26 41.31
N HIS A 142 0.69 5.12 41.38
CA HIS A 142 -0.33 4.73 40.40
C HIS A 142 -1.52 5.68 40.35
N SER A 143 -2.10 6.03 41.50
CA SER A 143 -3.31 6.87 41.55
C SER A 143 -3.10 8.22 40.86
N ARG A 144 -1.86 8.74 40.89
CA ARG A 144 -1.45 9.97 40.19
C ARG A 144 -1.44 9.83 38.67
N VAL A 145 -1.25 8.63 38.11
CA VAL A 145 -1.16 8.38 36.66
C VAL A 145 -2.33 7.58 36.09
N CYS A 146 -3.12 6.91 36.93
CA CYS A 146 -4.28 6.12 36.52
C CYS A 146 -5.31 7.02 35.83
N GLU A 147 -5.78 6.63 34.65
CA GLU A 147 -6.81 7.39 33.92
C GLU A 147 -8.24 7.11 34.40
N GLU A 148 -8.43 5.98 35.07
CA GLU A 148 -9.73 5.55 35.61
C GLU A 148 -9.97 6.09 37.04
N VAL A 149 -8.96 6.72 37.66
CA VAL A 149 -9.08 7.37 38.97
C VAL A 149 -10.21 8.40 38.98
N MET A 150 -11.02 8.37 40.03
CA MET A 150 -12.11 9.33 40.23
C MET A 150 -11.58 10.59 40.91
N ILE A 151 -11.72 11.74 40.26
CA ILE A 151 -11.24 13.03 40.73
C ILE A 151 -12.33 14.09 40.63
N GLU A 152 -12.28 15.10 41.50
CA GLU A 152 -13.14 16.27 41.40
C GLU A 152 -12.64 17.21 40.30
N CYS A 153 -13.57 18.00 39.74
CA CYS A 153 -13.19 19.08 38.84
C CYS A 153 -12.32 20.11 39.57
N GLU A 154 -11.19 20.50 38.99
CA GLU A 154 -10.26 21.51 39.57
C GLU A 154 -10.92 22.86 39.85
N ARG A 155 -12.04 23.15 39.16
CA ARG A 155 -12.83 24.37 39.33
C ARG A 155 -13.99 24.19 40.32
N ASN A 156 -14.05 23.05 41.03
CA ASN A 156 -15.08 22.68 42.00
C ASN A 156 -16.50 22.95 41.51
N CYS A 157 -16.78 22.51 40.28
CA CYS A 157 -18.00 22.90 39.59
C CYS A 157 -19.29 22.21 40.09
N GLY A 158 -19.19 21.35 41.11
CA GLY A 158 -20.33 20.64 41.70
C GLY A 158 -20.84 19.43 40.91
N VAL A 159 -20.14 19.00 39.84
CA VAL A 159 -20.52 17.82 39.02
C VAL A 159 -20.25 16.47 39.73
N GLY A 160 -19.63 16.51 40.92
CA GLY A 160 -19.17 15.33 41.64
C GLY A 160 -17.83 14.81 41.11
N MET A 161 -17.53 13.55 41.45
CA MET A 161 -16.32 12.85 41.03
C MET A 161 -16.46 12.33 39.60
N LEU A 162 -15.45 12.55 38.76
CA LEU A 162 -15.38 12.06 37.38
C LEU A 162 -14.10 11.25 37.17
N ARG A 163 -14.12 10.30 36.24
CA ARG A 163 -12.90 9.60 35.82
C ARG A 163 -11.94 10.63 35.22
N LYS A 164 -10.65 10.50 35.54
CA LYS A 164 -9.61 11.44 35.07
C LYS A 164 -9.55 11.54 33.54
N ARG A 165 -9.75 10.43 32.82
CA ARG A 165 -9.88 10.43 31.33
C ARG A 165 -10.98 11.36 30.82
N ASP A 166 -12.09 11.47 31.53
CA ASP A 166 -13.28 12.22 31.10
C ASP A 166 -13.22 13.70 31.52
N MET A 167 -12.26 14.07 32.39
CA MET A 167 -12.10 15.44 32.89
C MET A 167 -11.83 16.45 31.77
N LYS A 168 -11.09 16.04 30.73
CA LYS A 168 -10.84 16.88 29.55
C LYS A 168 -12.15 17.19 28.81
N ILE A 169 -12.97 16.17 28.58
CA ILE A 169 -14.26 16.30 27.89
C ILE A 169 -15.20 17.19 28.69
N HIS A 170 -15.29 16.97 30.02
CA HIS A 170 -16.05 17.82 30.92
C HIS A 170 -15.62 19.29 30.82
N THR A 171 -14.32 19.56 30.91
CA THR A 171 -13.79 20.94 30.89
C THR A 171 -14.13 21.67 29.59
N ILE A 172 -14.01 20.97 28.45
CA ILE A 172 -14.25 21.56 27.12
C ILE A 172 -15.74 21.73 26.81
N ASN A 173 -16.61 20.83 27.27
CA ASN A 173 -17.99 20.79 26.81
C ASN A 173 -19.01 21.24 27.86
N SER A 174 -18.75 20.97 29.14
CA SER A 174 -19.82 20.98 30.15
C SER A 174 -19.50 21.82 31.39
N CYS A 175 -18.23 22.07 31.69
CA CYS A 175 -17.85 22.79 32.90
C CYS A 175 -18.41 24.23 32.87
N PRO A 176 -19.26 24.62 33.84
CA PRO A 176 -19.85 25.96 33.92
C PRO A 176 -18.81 27.07 34.11
N PHE A 177 -17.71 26.75 34.78
CA PHE A 177 -16.65 27.68 35.13
C PHE A 177 -15.46 27.63 34.15
N ALA A 178 -15.54 26.83 33.08
CA ALA A 178 -14.54 26.86 32.03
C ALA A 178 -14.61 28.21 31.29
N VAL A 179 -13.45 28.83 31.09
CA VAL A 179 -13.32 30.05 30.29
C VAL A 179 -13.24 29.64 28.82
N VAL A 180 -14.21 30.10 28.03
CA VAL A 180 -14.38 29.75 26.63
C VAL A 180 -14.47 31.01 25.77
N PRO A 181 -14.03 30.96 24.50
CA PRO A 181 -14.23 32.07 23.58
C PRO A 181 -15.72 32.29 23.31
N CYS A 182 -16.09 33.54 23.02
CA CYS A 182 -17.42 33.86 22.52
C CYS A 182 -17.74 33.08 21.23
N VAL A 183 -19.00 32.72 21.02
CA VAL A 183 -19.46 32.01 19.81
C VAL A 183 -19.25 32.84 18.52
N TYR A 184 -19.09 34.16 18.67
CA TYR A 184 -18.78 35.11 17.59
C TYR A 184 -17.28 35.38 17.42
N ALA A 185 -16.39 34.64 18.08
CA ALA A 185 -14.94 34.86 17.97
C ALA A 185 -14.42 34.76 16.54
N LYS A 186 -14.97 33.85 15.72
CA LYS A 186 -14.65 33.74 14.29
C LYS A 186 -14.99 34.99 13.46
N TYR A 187 -15.86 35.86 13.98
CA TYR A 187 -16.27 37.11 13.34
C TYR A 187 -15.64 38.34 14.01
N GLY A 188 -14.69 38.15 14.93
CA GLY A 188 -13.91 39.23 15.55
C GLY A 188 -14.19 39.51 17.04
N CYS A 189 -15.07 38.76 17.71
CA CYS A 189 -15.27 38.94 19.15
C CYS A 189 -14.16 38.27 19.98
N GLU A 190 -13.26 39.05 20.56
CA GLU A 190 -12.11 38.56 21.34
C GLU A 190 -12.44 38.13 22.78
N ALA A 191 -13.72 38.15 23.17
CA ALA A 191 -14.12 37.89 24.55
C ALA A 191 -13.89 36.43 24.97
N MET A 192 -13.21 36.27 26.10
CA MET A 192 -13.04 35.00 26.81
C MET A 192 -13.85 35.04 28.10
N VAL A 193 -14.90 34.22 28.20
CA VAL A 193 -15.89 34.29 29.29
C VAL A 193 -16.13 32.92 29.92
N GLU A 194 -16.52 32.89 31.19
CA GLU A 194 -16.98 31.63 31.81
C GLU A 194 -18.23 31.12 31.09
N ARG A 195 -18.30 29.80 30.84
CA ARG A 195 -19.44 29.19 30.12
C ARG A 195 -20.79 29.58 30.70
N LYS A 196 -20.94 29.64 32.03
CA LYS A 196 -22.18 30.06 32.70
C LYS A 196 -22.59 31.51 32.36
N ALA A 197 -21.63 32.38 32.06
CA ALA A 197 -21.83 33.79 31.72
C ALA A 197 -21.82 34.04 30.20
N LEU A 198 -21.59 33.00 29.38
CA LEU A 198 -21.58 33.13 27.93
C LEU A 198 -22.93 33.63 27.39
N LYS A 199 -24.04 33.12 27.94
CA LYS A 199 -25.38 33.52 27.53
C LYS A 199 -25.65 35.01 27.80
N THR A 200 -25.25 35.50 28.97
CA THR A 200 -25.42 36.92 29.33
C THR A 200 -24.54 37.80 28.46
N HIS A 201 -23.26 37.45 28.29
CA HIS A 201 -22.35 38.16 27.39
C HIS A 201 -22.92 38.28 25.96
N VAL A 202 -23.38 37.18 25.37
CA VAL A 202 -23.95 37.18 24.01
C VAL A 202 -25.17 38.10 23.90
N ASN A 203 -26.03 38.11 24.93
CA ASN A 203 -27.21 38.98 24.96
C ASN A 203 -26.83 40.47 25.13
N ASP A 204 -25.94 40.77 26.07
CA ASP A 204 -25.49 42.13 26.39
C ASP A 204 -24.74 42.77 25.23
N LYS A 205 -24.04 41.95 24.44
CA LYS A 205 -23.24 42.34 23.27
C LYS A 205 -23.92 42.00 21.94
N SER A 206 -25.24 41.78 21.96
CA SER A 206 -26.01 41.36 20.78
C SER A 206 -25.90 42.33 19.59
N ILE A 207 -25.89 43.64 19.84
CA ILE A 207 -25.73 44.65 18.78
C ILE A 207 -24.35 44.54 18.13
N ASP A 208 -23.27 44.52 18.93
CA ASP A 208 -21.90 44.37 18.45
C ASP A 208 -21.75 43.09 17.60
N HIS A 209 -22.31 41.97 18.06
CA HIS A 209 -22.30 40.71 17.33
C HIS A 209 -23.10 40.75 16.02
N LEU A 210 -24.25 41.45 16.00
CA LEU A 210 -25.04 41.64 14.78
C LEU A 210 -24.32 42.52 13.76
N GLU A 211 -23.57 43.54 14.21
CA GLU A 211 -22.75 44.37 13.33
C GLU A 211 -21.58 43.59 12.74
N MET A 212 -20.90 42.76 13.53
CA MET A 212 -19.86 41.84 13.03
C MET A 212 -20.42 40.89 11.95
N LEU A 213 -21.58 40.27 12.22
CA LEU A 213 -22.26 39.40 11.24
C LEU A 213 -22.67 40.18 9.99
N ARG A 214 -23.15 41.41 10.13
CA ARG A 214 -23.50 42.26 8.98
C ARG A 214 -22.27 42.54 8.13
N SER A 215 -21.15 42.91 8.74
CA SER A 215 -19.89 43.17 8.03
C SER A 215 -19.42 41.93 7.25
N GLU A 216 -19.43 40.75 7.88
CA GLU A 216 -19.05 39.50 7.21
C GLU A 216 -20.01 39.18 6.05
N ASN A 217 -21.32 39.37 6.24
CA ASN A 217 -22.29 39.13 5.18
C ASN A 217 -22.12 40.08 3.98
N GLU A 218 -21.77 41.35 4.20
CA GLU A 218 -21.47 42.28 3.10
C GLU A 218 -20.20 41.84 2.35
N MET A 219 -19.15 41.45 3.07
CA MET A 219 -17.93 40.90 2.45
C MET A 219 -18.21 39.63 1.64
N ASP A 220 -19.09 38.75 2.12
CA ASP A 220 -19.47 37.54 1.41
C ASP A 220 -20.33 37.84 0.18
N LYS A 221 -21.21 38.84 0.22
CA LYS A 221 -21.94 39.32 -0.97
C LYS A 221 -20.98 39.84 -2.04
N ASP A 222 -19.96 40.60 -1.66
CA ASP A 222 -18.95 41.11 -2.59
C ASP A 222 -18.18 39.96 -3.26
N LYS A 223 -17.78 38.95 -2.47
CA LYS A 223 -17.13 37.74 -2.99
C LYS A 223 -18.05 36.96 -3.94
N ILE A 224 -19.33 36.84 -3.61
CA ILE A 224 -20.32 36.17 -4.48
C ILE A 224 -20.43 36.91 -5.81
N PHE A 225 -20.57 38.24 -5.79
CA PHE A 225 -20.63 39.04 -7.01
C PHE A 225 -19.38 38.87 -7.88
N GLU A 226 -18.19 38.84 -7.27
CA GLU A 226 -16.93 38.58 -7.98
C GLU A 226 -16.90 37.16 -8.60
N LEU A 227 -17.34 36.15 -7.85
CA LEU A 227 -17.39 34.76 -8.33
C LEU A 227 -18.41 34.58 -9.47
N GLU A 228 -19.55 35.26 -9.40
CA GLU A 228 -20.55 35.28 -10.47
C GLU A 228 -19.99 35.94 -11.73
N ALA A 229 -19.27 37.05 -11.60
CA ALA A 229 -18.60 37.71 -12.72
C ALA A 229 -17.57 36.78 -13.40
N LYS A 230 -16.72 36.10 -12.61
CA LYS A 230 -15.76 35.12 -13.12
C LYS A 230 -16.44 33.93 -13.80
N THR A 231 -17.56 33.46 -13.24
CA THR A 231 -18.34 32.37 -13.83
C THR A 231 -18.92 32.76 -15.18
N ASN A 232 -19.45 33.98 -15.29
CA ASN A 232 -19.97 34.52 -16.55
C ASN A 232 -18.87 34.68 -17.60
N GLU A 233 -17.70 35.17 -17.22
CA GLU A 233 -16.52 35.27 -18.10
C GLU A 233 -16.09 33.88 -18.59
N MET A 234 -15.99 32.90 -17.68
CA MET A 234 -15.65 31.51 -18.02
C MET A 234 -16.66 30.90 -18.99
N ASN A 235 -17.96 31.10 -18.75
CA ASN A 235 -19.01 30.64 -19.66
C ASN A 235 -18.90 31.28 -21.05
N ALA A 236 -18.54 32.56 -21.13
CA ALA A 236 -18.31 33.24 -22.40
C ALA A 236 -17.08 32.67 -23.14
N VAL A 237 -16.00 32.32 -22.43
CA VAL A 237 -14.84 31.62 -23.01
C VAL A 237 -15.24 30.22 -23.47
N MET A 238 -15.99 29.47 -22.67
CA MET A 238 -16.44 28.13 -23.01
C MET A 238 -17.32 28.12 -24.27
N ASN A 239 -18.23 29.09 -24.40
CA ASN A 239 -19.06 29.25 -25.59
C ASN A 239 -18.22 29.59 -26.83
N ARG A 240 -17.20 30.45 -26.69
CA ARG A 240 -16.25 30.74 -27.78
C ARG A 240 -15.51 29.48 -28.23
N LEU A 241 -14.90 28.76 -27.28
CA LEU A 241 -14.20 27.51 -27.57
C LEU A 241 -15.12 26.46 -28.20
N LYS A 242 -16.37 26.36 -27.74
CA LYS A 242 -17.36 25.44 -28.32
C LYS A 242 -17.65 25.78 -29.78
N ASN A 243 -17.79 27.06 -30.11
CA ASN A 243 -17.97 27.53 -31.49
C ASN A 243 -16.72 27.27 -32.34
N ASP A 244 -15.53 27.50 -31.80
CA ASP A 244 -14.27 27.23 -32.50
C ASP A 244 -14.10 25.73 -32.80
N VAL A 245 -14.49 24.85 -31.86
CA VAL A 245 -14.51 23.40 -32.09
C VAL A 245 -15.48 23.01 -33.21
N VAL A 246 -16.65 23.65 -33.30
CA VAL A 246 -17.59 23.39 -34.41
C VAL A 246 -16.98 23.83 -35.73
N LYS A 247 -16.41 25.04 -35.81
CA LYS A 247 -15.72 25.53 -37.02
C LYS A 247 -14.57 24.62 -37.44
N LEU A 248 -13.71 24.22 -36.51
CA LEU A 248 -12.60 23.30 -36.78
C LEU A 248 -13.08 21.93 -37.28
N LYS A 249 -14.24 21.46 -36.80
CA LYS A 249 -14.85 20.21 -37.31
C LYS A 249 -15.37 20.38 -38.73
N GLU A 250 -16.01 21.51 -39.04
CA GLU A 250 -16.48 21.84 -40.39
C GLU A 250 -15.32 22.02 -41.36
N GLU A 251 -14.27 22.75 -40.98
CA GLU A 251 -13.03 22.89 -41.74
C GLU A 251 -12.35 21.53 -41.98
N ASN A 252 -12.30 20.65 -40.97
CA ASN A 252 -11.83 19.28 -41.13
C ASN A 252 -12.74 18.45 -42.08
N GLN A 253 -14.05 18.66 -42.07
CA GLN A 253 -14.96 18.00 -43.02
C GLN A 253 -14.75 18.52 -44.45
N ILE A 254 -14.49 19.81 -44.64
CA ILE A 254 -14.14 20.39 -45.95
C ILE A 254 -12.80 19.81 -46.42
N LEU A 255 -11.79 19.69 -45.55
CA LEU A 255 -10.52 19.02 -45.86
C LEU A 255 -10.69 17.52 -46.19
N ARG A 256 -11.69 16.85 -45.61
CA ARG A 256 -12.07 15.47 -45.98
C ARG A 256 -12.70 15.40 -47.38
N ILE A 257 -13.54 16.35 -47.74
CA ILE A 257 -14.17 16.43 -49.09
C ILE A 257 -13.15 16.87 -50.14
N ALA A 258 -12.17 17.70 -49.79
CA ALA A 258 -11.10 18.18 -50.67
C ALA A 258 -10.01 17.14 -51.01
N GLY A 259 -10.21 15.86 -50.68
CA GLY A 259 -9.48 14.75 -51.30
C GLY A 259 -8.10 14.40 -50.73
N TYR A 260 -7.72 14.89 -49.54
CA TYR A 260 -6.38 14.63 -49.00
C TYR A 260 -6.29 13.51 -47.94
N TYR A 261 -7.40 13.06 -47.33
CA TYR A 261 -7.34 12.13 -46.19
C TYR A 261 -7.97 10.74 -46.38
N ASP A 262 -8.97 10.54 -47.24
CA ASP A 262 -9.54 9.19 -47.46
C ASP A 262 -8.58 8.27 -48.24
N LEU A 263 -7.80 8.85 -49.17
CA LEU A 263 -6.76 8.10 -49.89
C LEU A 263 -5.69 7.55 -48.95
N SER A 264 -5.35 8.28 -47.89
CA SER A 264 -4.36 7.86 -46.88
C SER A 264 -4.84 6.67 -46.06
N LYS A 265 -6.10 6.63 -45.61
CA LYS A 265 -6.61 5.52 -44.80
C LYS A 265 -6.87 4.26 -45.62
N ASP A 266 -7.37 4.38 -46.83
CA ASP A 266 -7.55 3.23 -47.73
C ASP A 266 -6.20 2.67 -48.21
N VAL A 267 -5.22 3.54 -48.47
CA VAL A 267 -3.84 3.12 -48.73
C VAL A 267 -3.23 2.47 -47.48
N LEU A 268 -3.42 3.05 -46.29
CA LEU A 268 -2.90 2.48 -45.04
C LEU A 268 -3.56 1.13 -44.71
N MET A 269 -4.88 1.00 -44.90
CA MET A 269 -5.59 -0.27 -44.71
C MET A 269 -5.22 -1.30 -45.77
N LYS A 270 -5.03 -0.92 -47.04
CA LYS A 270 -4.47 -1.81 -48.06
C LYS A 270 -3.04 -2.24 -47.74
N MET A 271 -2.19 -1.32 -47.24
CA MET A 271 -0.82 -1.61 -46.78
C MET A 271 -0.79 -2.54 -45.57
N ILE A 272 -1.72 -2.36 -44.62
CA ILE A 272 -1.86 -3.26 -43.47
C ILE A 272 -2.30 -4.65 -43.95
N VAL A 273 -3.34 -4.74 -44.79
CA VAL A 273 -3.84 -6.02 -45.32
C VAL A 273 -2.80 -6.74 -46.18
N SER A 274 -2.01 -5.99 -46.97
CA SER A 274 -0.95 -6.55 -47.82
C SER A 274 0.25 -7.02 -46.99
N SER A 275 0.61 -6.29 -45.93
CA SER A 275 1.66 -6.73 -44.99
C SER A 275 1.33 -8.08 -44.33
N TYR A 276 0.06 -8.39 -44.02
CA TYR A 276 -0.30 -9.72 -43.53
C TYR A 276 -0.25 -10.85 -44.59
N LYS A 277 -0.25 -10.51 -45.89
CA LYS A 277 -0.18 -11.49 -47.00
C LYS A 277 1.22 -11.67 -47.60
N GLY A 278 2.20 -10.88 -47.15
CA GLY A 278 3.56 -10.92 -47.67
C GLY A 278 3.81 -10.05 -48.90
N ASP A 279 2.83 -9.26 -49.33
CA ASP A 279 2.92 -8.33 -50.46
C ASP A 279 3.02 -6.89 -49.93
N TYR A 280 4.02 -6.13 -50.35
CA TYR A 280 4.22 -4.75 -49.91
C TYR A 280 4.54 -3.86 -51.09
N VAL A 281 3.66 -2.88 -51.38
CA VAL A 281 3.86 -1.95 -52.50
C VAL A 281 4.34 -0.60 -51.97
N LEU A 282 5.51 -0.16 -52.44
CA LEU A 282 6.04 1.17 -52.18
C LEU A 282 5.81 2.07 -53.40
N VAL A 283 5.23 3.24 -53.15
CA VAL A 283 4.98 4.26 -54.18
C VAL A 283 6.08 5.32 -54.09
N PHE A 284 6.60 5.71 -55.24
CA PHE A 284 7.65 6.72 -55.34
C PHE A 284 7.18 7.77 -56.33
N ASP A 285 6.95 8.98 -55.85
CA ASP A 285 6.62 10.16 -56.65
C ASP A 285 7.86 10.91 -57.12
N SER A 286 7.69 11.96 -57.92
CA SER A 286 8.74 12.90 -58.30
C SER A 286 10.03 12.23 -58.81
N VAL A 287 9.92 11.10 -59.51
CA VAL A 287 11.05 10.23 -59.86
C VAL A 287 12.02 10.94 -60.78
N SER A 288 11.49 11.69 -61.76
CA SER A 288 12.28 12.46 -62.73
C SER A 288 13.15 13.50 -62.02
N LYS A 289 12.59 14.23 -61.05
CA LYS A 289 13.33 15.22 -60.26
C LYS A 289 14.45 14.57 -59.43
N LYS A 290 14.16 13.41 -58.82
CA LYS A 290 15.15 12.68 -58.01
C LYS A 290 16.32 12.20 -58.86
N ILE A 291 16.05 11.70 -60.07
CA ILE A 291 17.07 11.32 -61.04
C ILE A 291 17.90 12.53 -61.46
N GLU A 292 17.26 13.64 -61.84
CA GLU A 292 17.94 14.88 -62.23
C GLU A 292 18.85 15.41 -61.11
N ASP A 293 18.37 15.38 -59.86
CA ASP A 293 19.15 15.80 -58.70
C ASP A 293 20.39 14.92 -58.50
N CYS A 294 20.26 13.59 -58.67
CA CYS A 294 21.38 12.65 -58.57
C CYS A 294 22.42 12.89 -59.67
N GLU A 295 21.98 13.06 -60.92
CA GLU A 295 22.85 13.27 -62.08
C GLU A 295 23.58 14.61 -62.02
N LYS A 296 22.92 15.68 -61.57
CA LYS A 296 23.53 17.02 -61.46
C LYS A 296 24.55 17.14 -60.34
N HIS A 297 24.34 16.43 -59.23
CA HIS A 297 25.12 16.62 -58.00
C HIS A 297 26.00 15.43 -57.65
N ASP A 298 26.04 14.40 -58.50
CA ASP A 298 26.77 13.14 -58.31
C ASP A 298 26.57 12.56 -56.90
N ARG A 299 25.30 12.45 -56.50
CA ARG A 299 24.91 12.02 -55.15
C ARG A 299 23.85 10.93 -55.19
N ASP A 300 23.93 10.03 -54.22
CA ASP A 300 22.94 8.99 -54.02
C ASP A 300 21.67 9.58 -53.41
N TYR A 301 20.52 9.03 -53.79
CA TYR A 301 19.25 9.38 -53.15
C TYR A 301 18.54 8.11 -52.66
N ALA A 302 18.46 7.97 -51.33
CA ALA A 302 17.84 6.80 -50.70
C ALA A 302 16.43 7.12 -50.21
N MET A 303 15.45 6.35 -50.68
CA MET A 303 14.07 6.37 -50.21
C MET A 303 13.79 5.14 -49.35
N LYS A 304 13.42 5.39 -48.10
CA LYS A 304 13.08 4.34 -47.13
C LYS A 304 11.56 4.19 -47.03
N GLY A 305 11.06 2.98 -47.25
CA GLY A 305 9.66 2.64 -46.96
C GLY A 305 9.40 2.44 -45.47
N PRO A 306 8.14 2.60 -45.00
CA PRO A 306 7.77 2.23 -43.64
C PRO A 306 8.01 0.73 -43.37
N PRO A 307 8.25 0.33 -42.11
CA PRO A 307 8.34 -1.07 -41.75
C PRO A 307 7.04 -1.82 -42.02
N PHE A 308 7.16 -3.09 -42.42
CA PHE A 308 6.04 -4.01 -42.61
C PHE A 308 6.41 -5.40 -42.10
N TYR A 309 5.42 -6.23 -41.81
CA TYR A 309 5.64 -7.61 -41.38
C TYR A 309 5.38 -8.57 -42.53
N VAL A 310 6.02 -9.74 -42.51
CA VAL A 310 5.65 -10.90 -43.33
C VAL A 310 5.67 -12.10 -42.39
N GLY A 311 4.49 -12.67 -42.12
CA GLY A 311 4.31 -13.55 -40.97
C GLY A 311 4.70 -12.83 -39.68
N LEU A 312 5.68 -13.38 -38.95
CA LEU A 312 6.21 -12.79 -37.71
C LEU A 312 7.54 -12.04 -37.89
N TYR A 313 8.10 -12.03 -39.11
CA TYR A 313 9.33 -11.28 -39.42
C TYR A 313 9.01 -9.83 -39.78
N LYS A 314 9.88 -8.91 -39.37
CA LYS A 314 9.75 -7.47 -39.64
C LYS A 314 10.75 -7.03 -40.70
N PHE A 315 10.30 -6.26 -41.68
CA PHE A 315 11.11 -5.77 -42.80
C PHE A 315 10.90 -4.27 -43.01
N HIS A 316 11.81 -3.66 -43.77
CA HIS A 316 11.49 -2.45 -44.52
C HIS A 316 12.16 -2.50 -45.89
N ALA A 317 11.58 -1.82 -46.88
CA ALA A 317 12.14 -1.67 -48.21
C ALA A 317 12.95 -0.37 -48.33
N MET A 318 13.90 -0.34 -49.26
CA MET A 318 14.62 0.86 -49.65
C MET A 318 14.92 0.85 -51.15
N VAL A 319 14.77 2.01 -51.78
CA VAL A 319 15.22 2.25 -53.16
C VAL A 319 16.27 3.33 -53.14
N VAL A 320 17.39 3.08 -53.81
CA VAL A 320 18.53 3.99 -53.84
C VAL A 320 18.81 4.34 -55.29
N PHE A 321 18.73 5.61 -55.63
CA PHE A 321 19.13 6.14 -56.93
C PHE A 321 20.62 6.41 -56.88
N ASN A 322 21.32 6.04 -57.95
CA ASN A 322 22.75 6.30 -58.09
C ASN A 322 23.59 5.70 -56.96
N ASP A 323 23.26 4.47 -56.50
CA ASP A 323 24.01 3.74 -55.47
C ASP A 323 25.41 3.31 -56.01
N LYS A 324 25.76 2.02 -55.93
CA LYS A 324 27.07 1.50 -56.38
C LYS A 324 27.34 1.66 -57.88
N ASN A 325 26.31 1.92 -58.68
CA ASN A 325 26.42 2.07 -60.13
C ASN A 325 25.70 3.33 -60.55
N ALA A 326 26.44 4.23 -61.20
CA ALA A 326 25.88 5.47 -61.69
C ALA A 326 24.74 5.19 -62.68
N ASN A 327 23.66 5.97 -62.61
CA ASN A 327 22.47 5.88 -63.48
C ASN A 327 21.58 4.63 -63.29
N PHE A 328 21.65 3.95 -62.16
CA PHE A 328 20.74 2.86 -61.82
C PHE A 328 19.94 3.17 -60.55
N ILE A 329 18.72 2.64 -60.51
CA ILE A 329 18.02 2.40 -59.25
C ILE A 329 18.46 1.05 -58.68
N GLY A 330 18.79 1.04 -57.41
CA GLY A 330 18.98 -0.16 -56.60
C GLY A 330 17.77 -0.39 -55.70
N VAL A 331 17.35 -1.64 -55.55
CA VAL A 331 16.21 -2.02 -54.69
C VAL A 331 16.66 -3.01 -53.63
N TYR A 332 16.24 -2.80 -52.38
CA TYR A 332 16.71 -3.57 -51.23
C TYR A 332 15.60 -3.85 -50.22
N LEU A 333 15.66 -5.02 -49.61
CA LEU A 333 14.92 -5.37 -48.41
C LEU A 333 15.88 -5.50 -47.23
N TYR A 334 15.44 -4.97 -46.09
CA TYR A 334 16.18 -5.00 -44.84
C TYR A 334 15.36 -5.76 -43.81
N LEU A 335 15.95 -6.82 -43.27
CA LEU A 335 15.41 -7.55 -42.13
C LEU A 335 15.64 -6.73 -40.85
N MET A 336 14.57 -6.41 -40.14
CA MET A 336 14.59 -5.60 -38.92
C MET A 336 14.37 -6.45 -37.68
N ARG A 337 14.85 -5.95 -36.53
CA ARG A 337 14.49 -6.53 -35.23
C ARG A 337 13.00 -6.39 -34.98
N GLY A 338 12.34 -7.54 -34.79
CA GLY A 338 10.91 -7.66 -34.51
C GLY A 338 10.63 -8.09 -33.07
N ASP A 339 9.39 -7.88 -32.64
CA ASP A 339 8.94 -8.24 -31.29
C ASP A 339 8.75 -9.75 -31.11
N SER A 340 8.67 -10.49 -32.22
CA SER A 340 8.45 -11.94 -32.28
C SER A 340 9.69 -12.71 -32.78
N ASP A 341 10.87 -12.07 -32.77
CA ASP A 341 12.12 -12.66 -33.27
C ASP A 341 12.55 -13.93 -32.49
N ASP A 342 12.02 -14.13 -31.28
CA ASP A 342 12.21 -15.33 -30.45
C ASP A 342 11.36 -16.53 -30.90
N LYS A 343 10.30 -16.29 -31.70
CA LYS A 343 9.30 -17.29 -32.11
C LYS A 343 9.46 -17.74 -33.56
N VAL A 344 10.46 -17.24 -34.27
CA VAL A 344 10.69 -17.51 -35.69
C VAL A 344 12.05 -18.19 -35.91
N PRO A 345 12.15 -19.07 -36.91
CA PRO A 345 13.40 -19.76 -37.22
C PRO A 345 14.46 -18.84 -37.83
N TRP A 346 15.71 -19.07 -37.47
CA TRP A 346 16.86 -18.34 -38.01
C TRP A 346 17.94 -19.31 -38.53
N PRO A 347 18.72 -18.95 -39.56
CA PRO A 347 18.56 -17.77 -40.41
C PRO A 347 17.29 -17.86 -41.27
N LEU A 348 16.73 -16.71 -41.62
CA LEU A 348 15.57 -16.63 -42.51
C LEU A 348 15.91 -17.27 -43.86
N LYS A 349 15.08 -18.23 -44.29
CA LYS A 349 15.13 -18.84 -45.61
C LYS A 349 13.87 -18.48 -46.39
N GLY A 350 14.04 -17.97 -47.61
CA GLY A 350 12.91 -17.59 -48.44
C GLY A 350 13.29 -17.08 -49.83
N MET A 351 12.27 -16.78 -50.62
CA MET A 351 12.39 -16.10 -51.90
C MET A 351 11.92 -14.66 -51.77
N TYR A 352 12.70 -13.75 -52.33
CA TYR A 352 12.47 -12.30 -52.33
C TYR A 352 12.14 -11.91 -53.77
N SER A 353 10.96 -11.36 -54.02
CA SER A 353 10.57 -10.82 -55.32
C SER A 353 10.50 -9.30 -55.28
N PHE A 354 11.06 -8.66 -56.29
CA PHE A 354 10.99 -7.23 -56.55
C PHE A 354 10.31 -7.03 -57.90
N THR A 355 9.12 -6.43 -57.90
CA THR A 355 8.29 -6.24 -59.08
C THR A 355 8.10 -4.75 -59.31
N LEU A 356 8.71 -4.19 -60.36
CA LEU A 356 8.34 -2.87 -60.84
C LEU A 356 7.05 -2.99 -61.66
N LEU A 357 5.97 -2.38 -61.17
CA LEU A 357 4.66 -2.50 -61.78
C LEU A 357 4.60 -1.68 -63.08
N GLY A 358 4.09 -2.31 -64.14
CA GLY A 358 3.79 -1.65 -65.39
C GLY A 358 2.62 -0.69 -65.24
N SER A 359 2.72 0.48 -65.85
CA SER A 359 1.70 1.54 -65.77
C SER A 359 0.48 1.28 -66.66
N ARG A 360 0.65 0.45 -67.70
CA ARG A 360 -0.36 0.18 -68.74
C ARG A 360 -1.04 -1.17 -68.56
N SER A 361 -0.30 -2.22 -68.22
CA SER A 361 -0.86 -3.56 -67.93
C SER A 361 0.07 -4.39 -67.04
N GLN A 362 -0.44 -5.50 -66.49
CA GLN A 362 0.36 -6.45 -65.71
C GLN A 362 1.45 -7.15 -66.53
N SER A 363 1.31 -7.27 -67.86
CA SER A 363 2.33 -7.88 -68.71
C SER A 363 3.58 -7.01 -68.86
N ASP A 364 3.49 -5.73 -68.49
CA ASP A 364 4.61 -4.81 -68.51
C ASP A 364 5.49 -4.91 -67.25
N ASN A 365 5.02 -5.60 -66.21
CA ASN A 365 5.74 -5.76 -64.94
C ASN A 365 7.16 -6.31 -65.15
N TYR A 366 8.14 -5.68 -64.51
CA TYR A 366 9.51 -6.18 -64.47
C TYR A 366 9.77 -6.84 -63.13
N VAL A 367 10.06 -8.14 -63.14
CA VAL A 367 10.16 -8.99 -61.94
C VAL A 367 11.57 -9.52 -61.79
N MET A 368 12.14 -9.35 -60.60
CA MET A 368 13.40 -9.96 -60.21
C MET A 368 13.22 -10.77 -58.93
N ILE A 369 13.72 -12.01 -58.92
CA ILE A 369 13.61 -12.92 -57.79
C ILE A 369 15.02 -13.22 -57.28
N LEU A 370 15.21 -13.12 -55.96
CA LEU A 370 16.42 -13.49 -55.26
C LEU A 370 16.11 -14.59 -54.24
N ASN A 371 16.97 -15.60 -54.17
CA ASN A 371 16.88 -16.63 -53.13
C ASN A 371 17.87 -16.33 -52.00
N THR A 372 17.44 -16.44 -50.74
CA THR A 372 18.34 -16.26 -49.59
C THR A 372 19.46 -17.31 -49.53
N SER A 373 19.27 -18.46 -50.18
CA SER A 373 20.18 -19.60 -50.13
C SER A 373 21.32 -19.54 -51.15
N GLU A 374 21.22 -18.63 -52.14
CA GLU A 374 22.15 -18.56 -53.28
C GLU A 374 23.47 -17.82 -52.98
N LEU A 375 23.63 -17.25 -51.77
CA LEU A 375 24.85 -16.51 -51.38
C LEU A 375 25.44 -17.02 -50.05
N PRO A 376 26.35 -18.01 -50.09
CA PRO A 376 27.00 -18.55 -48.89
C PRO A 376 27.76 -17.49 -48.08
N GLU A 377 28.39 -16.52 -48.76
CA GLU A 377 29.24 -15.49 -48.16
C GLU A 377 28.44 -14.38 -47.44
N ARG A 378 27.13 -14.27 -47.69
CA ARG A 378 26.26 -13.21 -47.13
C ARG A 378 25.22 -13.73 -46.16
N ARG A 379 25.45 -14.92 -45.57
CA ARG A 379 24.52 -15.54 -44.60
C ARG A 379 24.21 -14.68 -43.39
N HIS A 380 25.12 -13.79 -42.99
CA HIS A 380 24.91 -12.89 -41.86
C HIS A 380 23.71 -11.94 -42.05
N ILE A 381 23.35 -11.62 -43.30
CA ILE A 381 22.22 -10.72 -43.63
C ILE A 381 20.87 -11.31 -43.19
N PHE A 382 20.76 -12.63 -43.14
CA PHE A 382 19.52 -13.34 -42.81
C PHE A 382 19.51 -13.93 -41.39
N GLN A 383 20.55 -13.66 -40.59
CA GLN A 383 20.58 -14.09 -39.19
C GLN A 383 19.60 -13.25 -38.34
N ARG A 384 19.31 -13.72 -37.12
CA ARG A 384 18.51 -12.94 -36.18
C ARG A 384 19.11 -11.54 -35.97
N PRO A 385 18.35 -10.46 -36.20
CA PRO A 385 18.87 -9.11 -35.99
C PRO A 385 19.24 -8.85 -34.53
N VAL A 386 20.49 -8.45 -34.30
CA VAL A 386 20.98 -8.02 -32.96
C VAL A 386 20.69 -6.54 -32.74
N ASN A 387 20.93 -5.74 -33.77
CA ASN A 387 20.72 -4.30 -33.81
C ASN A 387 19.35 -3.96 -34.42
N THR A 388 19.12 -2.70 -34.78
CA THR A 388 17.84 -2.25 -35.35
C THR A 388 17.46 -2.99 -36.64
N ARG A 389 18.45 -3.33 -37.48
CA ARG A 389 18.30 -4.11 -38.72
C ARG A 389 19.62 -4.77 -39.13
N ASN A 390 19.55 -5.77 -40.00
CA ASN A 390 20.70 -6.32 -40.72
C ASN A 390 21.02 -5.48 -41.96
N ASP A 391 22.10 -5.83 -42.66
CA ASP A 391 22.45 -5.22 -43.96
C ASP A 391 21.40 -5.54 -45.04
N GLY A 392 21.32 -4.68 -46.07
CA GLY A 392 20.29 -4.81 -47.10
C GLY A 392 20.58 -5.95 -48.08
N TYR A 393 19.55 -6.73 -48.42
CA TYR A 393 19.60 -7.71 -49.50
C TYR A 393 18.79 -7.22 -50.70
N GLY A 394 19.40 -7.21 -51.89
CA GLY A 394 18.78 -6.60 -53.06
C GLY A 394 19.68 -6.49 -54.28
N ILE A 395 19.25 -5.69 -55.25
CA ILE A 395 19.83 -5.58 -56.58
C ILE A 395 20.28 -4.13 -56.81
N PRO A 396 21.60 -3.82 -56.79
CA PRO A 396 22.11 -2.46 -56.98
C PRO A 396 21.88 -1.90 -58.39
N THR A 397 21.69 -2.77 -59.38
CA THR A 397 21.51 -2.42 -60.80
C THR A 397 20.13 -2.86 -61.28
N PHE A 398 19.09 -2.63 -60.48
CA PHE A 398 17.75 -3.17 -60.73
C PHE A 398 17.17 -2.64 -62.04
N MET A 399 17.28 -1.35 -62.32
CA MET A 399 16.89 -0.76 -63.60
C MET A 399 17.63 0.56 -63.84
N LYS A 400 17.89 0.91 -65.10
CA LYS A 400 18.50 2.20 -65.46
C LYS A 400 17.53 3.35 -65.22
N HIS A 401 18.04 4.52 -64.84
CA HIS A 401 17.26 5.75 -64.70
C HIS A 401 16.42 6.04 -65.97
N SER A 402 17.04 5.91 -67.15
CA SER A 402 16.39 6.14 -68.45
C SER A 402 15.23 5.18 -68.75
N GLU A 403 15.25 3.98 -68.18
CA GLU A 403 14.22 2.96 -68.39
C GLU A 403 13.09 3.09 -67.36
N VAL A 404 13.43 3.50 -66.13
CA VAL A 404 12.45 3.71 -65.04
C VAL A 404 11.46 4.83 -65.36
N VAL A 405 11.92 5.90 -66.02
CA VAL A 405 11.08 7.05 -66.40
C VAL A 405 10.25 6.81 -67.66
N ASP A 406 10.43 5.67 -68.34
CA ASP A 406 9.62 5.32 -69.50
C ASP A 406 8.14 5.22 -69.08
N GLU A 407 7.25 5.68 -69.95
CA GLU A 407 5.80 5.65 -69.70
C GLU A 407 5.30 4.24 -69.41
N LYS A 408 6.01 3.19 -69.81
CA LYS A 408 5.72 1.80 -69.47
C LYS A 408 5.72 1.56 -67.96
N TYR A 409 6.55 2.26 -67.18
CA TYR A 409 6.71 2.05 -65.74
C TYR A 409 6.31 3.28 -64.91
N CYS A 410 6.54 4.48 -65.43
CA CYS A 410 6.29 5.74 -64.74
C CYS A 410 4.97 6.38 -65.22
N LYS A 411 4.09 6.72 -64.27
CA LYS A 411 2.84 7.44 -64.54
C LYS A 411 2.69 8.58 -63.56
N ASN A 412 2.42 9.78 -64.06
CA ASN A 412 2.34 11.00 -63.25
C ASN A 412 3.60 11.20 -62.38
N ASP A 413 4.77 11.00 -62.98
CA ASP A 413 6.09 11.04 -62.32
C ASP A 413 6.20 10.10 -61.10
N SER A 414 5.44 9.01 -61.11
CA SER A 414 5.40 8.05 -60.03
C SER A 414 5.59 6.61 -60.51
N ILE A 415 6.37 5.83 -59.75
CA ILE A 415 6.56 4.39 -59.96
C ILE A 415 6.08 3.60 -58.73
N TYR A 416 5.76 2.33 -58.95
CA TYR A 416 5.28 1.42 -57.92
C TYR A 416 6.14 0.17 -57.92
N ILE A 417 6.75 -0.14 -56.77
CA ILE A 417 7.55 -1.35 -56.61
C ILE A 417 6.89 -2.22 -55.56
N GLU A 418 6.47 -3.40 -55.98
CA GLU A 418 5.99 -4.46 -55.11
C GLU A 418 7.16 -5.31 -54.62
N PHE A 419 7.18 -5.53 -53.32
CA PHE A 419 8.13 -6.36 -52.60
C PHE A 419 7.36 -7.54 -52.03
N LYS A 420 7.80 -8.76 -52.36
CA LYS A 420 7.21 -9.99 -51.84
C LYS A 420 8.25 -10.85 -51.17
N VAL A 421 7.92 -11.40 -50.00
CA VAL A 421 8.77 -12.37 -49.29
C VAL A 421 7.99 -13.65 -49.05
N GLU A 422 8.49 -14.76 -49.59
CA GLU A 422 7.93 -16.09 -49.37
C GLU A 422 8.88 -16.89 -48.48
N CYS A 423 8.48 -17.07 -47.21
CA CYS A 423 9.29 -17.80 -46.22
C CYS A 423 9.03 -19.29 -46.33
N THR A 424 10.07 -20.13 -46.31
CA THR A 424 9.96 -21.59 -46.45
C THR A 424 9.78 -22.35 -45.14
N ALA A 425 9.58 -21.66 -44.02
CA ALA A 425 9.43 -22.30 -42.72
C ALA A 425 7.97 -22.31 -42.28
N GLU A 426 7.44 -23.51 -42.03
CA GLU A 426 6.17 -23.69 -41.34
C GLU A 426 6.27 -23.12 -39.91
N PRO A 427 5.23 -22.44 -39.39
CA PRO A 427 5.19 -22.01 -38.00
C PRO A 427 5.36 -23.23 -37.09
N VAL A 428 6.21 -23.13 -36.06
CA VAL A 428 6.21 -24.10 -34.97
C VAL A 428 4.87 -23.93 -34.25
N GLU A 429 3.98 -24.92 -34.36
CA GLU A 429 2.76 -24.98 -33.57
C GLU A 429 3.13 -24.96 -32.09
N PHE A 430 2.57 -24.02 -31.34
CA PHE A 430 2.66 -23.95 -29.87
C PHE A 430 1.44 -24.61 -29.24
#